data_AF-A0A068R010-F1
#
_entry.id   AF-A0A068R010-F1
#
_cell.length_a   1.000
_cell.length_b   1.000
_cell.length_c   1.000
_cell.angle_alpha   90.00
_cell.angle_beta   90.00
_cell.angle_gamma   90.00
#
_symmetry.space_group_name_H-M   'P 1'
#
loop_
_entity.id
_entity.type
_entity.pdbx_description
1 polymer ?
#
loop_
_entity_poly.entity_id
_entity_poly.type
_entity_poly.pdbx_seq_one_letter_code
_entity_poly.pdbx_strand_id
1 'polypeptide(L)' 'MVRSYEKPIYYIPGGKRENRESGEAALKREIKEELSVDLINDSVISMGEF' A
#
# COMPACT_ATOMS: atom_id res chain seq x y z
N MET A 1 -0.27 -6.94 6.69
CA MET A 1 1.19 -7.06 6.83
C MET A 1 1.67 -7.99 5.75
N VAL A 2 2.72 -7.60 5.02
CA VAL A 2 3.35 -8.40 3.96
C VAL A 2 4.71 -8.87 4.44
N ARG A 3 5.14 -10.02 3.92
CA ARG A 3 6.41 -10.64 4.26
C ARG A 3 6.94 -11.38 3.04
N SER A 4 8.15 -11.06 2.62
CA SER A 4 8.85 -11.84 1.59
C SER A 4 9.25 -13.20 2.17
N TYR A 5 9.18 -14.26 1.36
CA TYR A 5 9.42 -15.64 1.79
C TYR A 5 10.79 -15.82 2.50
N GLU A 6 11.80 -15.07 2.06
CA GLU A 6 13.18 -15.18 2.52
C GLU A 6 13.54 -14.25 3.70
N LYS A 7 12.64 -13.33 4.09
CA LYS A 7 12.90 -12.40 5.20
C LYS A 7 11.92 -12.66 6.35
N PRO A 8 12.39 -12.73 7.61
CA PRO A 8 11.51 -12.95 8.77
C PRO A 8 10.80 -11.68 9.25
N ILE A 9 10.95 -10.55 8.55
CA ILE A 9 10.41 -9.23 8.95
C ILE A 9 9.08 -8.99 8.24
N TYR A 10 8.09 -8.54 9.01
CA TYR A 10 6.82 -8.04 8.48
C TYR A 10 6.92 -6.55 8.26
N TYR A 11 6.42 -6.09 7.11
CA TYR A 11 6.31 -4.67 6.79
C TYR A 11 4.85 -4.31 6.47
N ILE A 12 4.57 -3.01 6.58
CA ILE A 12 3.30 -2.45 6.11
C ILE A 12 3.37 -2.43 4.59
N PRO A 13 2.39 -3.02 3.88
CA PRO A 13 2.37 -3.02 2.42
C PRO A 13 2.25 -1.60 1.89
N GLY A 14 2.92 -1.33 0.77
CA GLY A 14 3.01 0.01 0.20
C GLY A 14 4.31 0.24 -0.54
N GLY A 15 4.38 1.39 -1.21
CA GLY A 15 5.53 1.72 -2.05
C GLY A 15 5.61 3.20 -2.37
N LYS A 16 6.47 3.53 -3.33
CA LYS A 16 6.73 4.90 -3.74
C LYS A 16 5.60 5.37 -4.67
N ARG A 17 5.18 6.62 -4.50
CA ARG A 17 4.29 7.29 -5.47
C ARG A 17 4.99 7.39 -6.83
N GLU A 18 4.29 6.97 -7.88
CA GLU A 18 4.66 7.19 -9.27
C GLU A 18 4.28 8.61 -9.74
N ASN A 19 4.72 8.99 -10.94
CA ASN A 19 4.52 10.34 -11.43
C ASN A 19 3.03 10.61 -11.73
N ARG A 20 2.48 11.63 -11.07
CA ARG A 20 1.10 12.15 -11.20
C ARG A 20 0.00 11.35 -10.50
N GLU A 21 0.31 10.34 -9.69
CA GLU A 21 -0.71 9.69 -8.86
C GLU A 21 -0.88 10.39 -7.50
N SER A 22 -2.13 10.41 -6.98
CA SER A 22 -2.39 10.84 -5.61
C SER A 22 -1.90 9.77 -4.62
N GLY A 23 -1.70 10.12 -3.35
CA GLY A 23 -1.33 9.13 -2.33
C GLY A 23 -2.34 7.99 -2.20
N GLU A 24 -3.62 8.28 -2.41
CA GLU A 24 -4.68 7.27 -2.39
C GLU A 24 -4.62 6.33 -3.62
N ALA A 25 -4.34 6.89 -4.80
CA ALA A 25 -4.16 6.08 -6.02
C ALA A 25 -2.94 5.15 -5.90
N ALA A 26 -1.82 5.68 -5.38
CA ALA A 26 -0.63 4.90 -5.08
C ALA A 26 -0.93 3.76 -4.09
N LEU A 27 -1.61 4.07 -2.97
CA LEU A 27 -1.99 3.08 -1.97
C LEU A 27 -2.80 1.94 -2.58
N LYS A 28 -3.84 2.24 -3.37
CA LYS A 28 -4.67 1.21 -4.00
C LYS A 28 -3.87 0.32 -4.95
N ARG A 29 -2.99 0.92 -5.77
CA ARG A 29 -2.12 0.20 -6.69
C ARG A 29 -1.19 -0.75 -5.95
N GLU A 30 -0.47 -0.25 -4.95
CA GLU A 30 0.49 -1.05 -4.17
C GLU A 30 -0.18 -2.22 -3.43
N ILE A 31 -1.33 -1.96 -2.78
CA ILE A 31 -2.10 -3.04 -2.13
C ILE A 31 -2.58 -4.08 -3.14
N LYS A 32 -2.98 -3.65 -4.35
CA LYS A 32 -3.38 -4.57 -5.40
C LYS A 32 -2.22 -5.42 -5.90
N GLU A 33 -1.04 -4.83 -6.07
CA GLU A 33 0.17 -5.53 -6.54
C GLU A 33 0.72 -6.51 -5.50
N GLU A 34 0.84 -6.11 -4.24
CA GLU A 34 1.46 -6.93 -3.20
C GLU A 34 0.51 -7.99 -2.61
N LEU A 35 -0.78 -7.68 -2.50
CA LEU A 35 -1.76 -8.52 -1.81
C LEU A 35 -2.87 -9.05 -2.72
N SER A 36 -2.97 -8.59 -3.97
CA SER A 36 -4.04 -8.99 -4.91
C SER A 36 -5.46 -8.70 -4.39
N VAL A 37 -5.62 -7.70 -3.53
CA VAL A 37 -6.92 -7.27 -2.96
C VAL A 37 -7.27 -5.85 -3.39
N ASP A 38 -8.56 -5.55 -3.46
CA ASP A 38 -9.07 -4.20 -3.72
C ASP A 38 -9.48 -3.52 -2.41
N LEU A 39 -9.13 -2.23 -2.27
CA LEU A 39 -9.55 -1.41 -1.12
C LEU A 39 -10.92 -0.78 -1.38
N ILE A 40 -11.73 -0.67 -0.32
CA ILE A 40 -12.96 0.11 -0.34
C ILE A 40 -12.58 1.58 -0.14
N ASN A 41 -12.89 2.44 -1.12
CA ASN A 41 -12.49 3.85 -1.13
C ASN A 41 -12.83 4.57 0.18
N ASP A 42 -14.07 4.39 0.67
CA ASP A 42 -14.59 5.10 1.84
C ASP A 42 -14.00 4.60 3.17
N SER A 43 -13.23 3.50 3.15
CA SER A 43 -12.55 2.95 4.33
C SER A 43 -11.12 3.47 4.52
N VAL A 44 -10.58 4.22 3.55
CA VAL A 44 -9.20 4.72 3.60
C VAL A 44 -9.13 5.98 4.46
N ILE A 45 -8.24 5.98 5.46
CA ILE A 45 -8.06 7.09 6.40
C ILE A 45 -6.59 7.53 6.36
N SER A 46 -6.35 8.85 6.26
CA SER A 46 -5.00 9.43 6.37
C SER A 46 -4.51 9.36 7.81
N MET A 47 -3.32 8.77 8.02
CA MET A 47 -2.71 8.54 9.34
C MET A 47 -1.43 9.37 9.56
N GLY A 48 -1.28 10.49 8.83
CA GLY A 48 -0.16 11.43 8.95
C GLY A 48 0.87 11.35 7.81
N GLU A 49 1.73 12.38 7.72
CA GLU A 49 2.87 12.45 6.81
C GLU A 49 4.16 12.46 7.64
N PHE A 50 5.13 11.60 7.29
CA PHE A 50 6.36 11.35 8.04
C PHE A 50 7.58 11.55 7.16
#